data_AF-A0A315T5R3-F1
#
_entry.id   AF-A0A315T5R3-F1
#
_cell.length_a   1.000
_cell.length_b   1.000
_cell.length_c   1.000
_cell.angle_alpha   90.00
_cell.angle_beta   90.00
_cell.angle_gamma   90.00
#
_symmetry.space_group_name_H-M   'P 1'
#
loop_
_entity.id
_entity.type
_entity.pdbx_description
1 polymer ?
#
loop_
_entity_poly.entity_id
_entity_poly.type
_entity_poly.pdbx_seq_one_letter_code
_entity_poly.pdbx_strand_id
1 'polypeptide(L)'
;MFRLNDAVRRYRAQHRSPTELRCVAASVTTLSPPAKRDAAGVVATVAAVASATPEPIDLAQLIEQLQEEGALLQHSENALLIRPAHWGQLDTIGPHWKALLRLLQTNDQGEDNGAGRSA
;
A
#
# COMPACT_ATOMS: atom_id res chain seq x y z
N MET A 1 38.82 -3.50 2.46
CA MET A 1 38.01 -2.48 3.17
C MET A 1 36.70 -2.31 2.42
N PHE A 2 35.56 -2.63 3.04
CA PHE A 2 34.25 -2.51 2.40
C PHE A 2 33.83 -1.03 2.32
N ARG A 3 33.53 -0.54 1.11
CA ARG A 3 33.12 0.85 0.86
C ARG A 3 31.65 0.83 0.44
N LEU A 4 30.75 1.11 1.39
CA LEU A 4 29.29 1.06 1.20
C LEU A 4 28.84 1.85 -0.04
N ASN A 5 29.41 3.03 -0.27
CA ASN A 5 29.12 3.84 -1.45
C ASN A 5 29.43 3.13 -2.78
N ASP A 6 30.50 2.34 -2.84
CA ASP A 6 30.86 1.61 -4.06
C ASP A 6 29.95 0.39 -4.27
N ALA A 7 29.52 -0.27 -3.19
CA ALA A 7 28.54 -1.36 -3.24
C ALA A 7 27.16 -0.86 -3.70
N VAL A 8 26.68 0.27 -3.15
CA VAL A 8 25.40 0.88 -3.55
C VAL A 8 25.43 1.31 -5.02
N ARG A 9 26.55 1.87 -5.48
CA ARG A 9 26.72 2.27 -6.88
C ARG A 9 26.71 1.07 -7.82
N ARG A 10 27.37 -0.03 -7.48
CA ARG A 10 27.36 -1.28 -8.27
C ARG A 10 25.99 -1.93 -8.32
N TYR A 11 25.28 -1.99 -7.19
CA TYR A 11 23.91 -2.51 -7.13
C TYR A 11 22.98 -1.71 -8.06
N ARG A 12 23.01 -0.38 -7.98
CA ARG A 12 22.21 0.49 -8.87
C ARG A 12 22.56 0.31 -10.34
N ALA A 13 23.84 0.12 -10.66
CA ALA A 13 24.28 -0.10 -12.03
C ALA A 13 23.81 -1.46 -12.59
N GLN A 14 23.81 -2.51 -11.77
CA GLN A 14 23.36 -3.85 -12.15
C GLN A 14 21.83 -3.96 -12.27
N HIS A 15 21.09 -3.21 -11.45
CA HIS A 15 19.62 -3.24 -11.42
C HIS A 15 18.96 -2.08 -12.17
N ARG A 16 19.73 -1.31 -12.95
CA ARG A 16 19.15 -0.33 -13.87
C ARG A 16 18.58 -1.07 -15.08
N SER A 17 17.34 -1.52 -14.97
CA SER A 17 16.60 -2.01 -16.13
C SER A 17 16.52 -0.89 -17.17
N PRO A 18 16.71 -1.19 -18.47
CA PRO A 18 16.38 -0.22 -19.50
C PRO A 18 14.89 0.08 -19.33
N THR A 19 14.57 1.33 -18.99
CA THR A 19 13.21 1.81 -19.04
C THR A 19 12.79 1.70 -20.50
N GLU A 20 12.11 0.60 -20.87
CA GLU A 20 11.36 0.52 -22.11
C GLU A 20 10.28 1.59 -22.02
N LEU A 21 10.63 2.81 -22.42
CA LEU A 21 9.67 3.83 -22.77
C LEU A 21 8.98 3.32 -24.04
N ARG A 22 7.94 2.50 -23.85
CA ARG A 22 7.00 2.16 -24.89
C ARG A 22 6.26 3.44 -25.25
N CYS A 23 6.75 4.15 -26.26
CA CYS A 23 6.04 5.26 -26.88
C CYS A 23 4.74 4.71 -27.49
N VAL A 24 3.63 4.88 -26.77
CA VAL A 24 2.28 4.64 -27.29
C VAL A 24 1.94 5.83 -28.20
N ALA A 25 1.99 5.61 -29.51
CA ALA A 25 1.50 6.59 -30.48
C ALA A 25 -0.04 6.58 -30.43
N ALA A 26 -0.62 7.56 -29.74
CA ALA A 26 -2.06 7.79 -29.77
C ALA A 26 -2.43 8.49 -31.08
N SER A 27 -2.89 7.73 -32.08
CA SER A 27 -3.48 8.27 -33.30
C SER A 27 -4.86 8.88 -32.97
N VAL A 28 -4.91 10.19 -32.77
CA VAL A 28 -6.17 10.95 -32.65
C VAL A 28 -6.74 11.13 -34.07
N THR A 29 -7.72 10.31 -34.42
CA THR A 29 -8.59 10.57 -35.58
C THR A 29 -9.74 11.45 -35.11
N THR A 30 -9.71 12.72 -35.49
CA THR A 30 -10.85 13.62 -35.34
C THR A 30 -11.90 13.26 -36.38
N LEU A 31 -12.97 12.57 -35.97
CA LEU A 31 -14.19 12.44 -36.76
C LEU A 31 -15.28 13.26 -36.08
N SER A 32 -15.60 14.39 -36.71
CA SER A 32 -16.74 15.23 -36.38
C SER A 32 -18.05 14.43 -36.40
N PRO A 33 -18.98 14.64 -35.45
CA PRO A 33 -20.27 13.98 -35.50
C PRO A 33 -21.21 14.69 -36.48
N PRO A 34 -21.79 14.00 -37.48
CA PRO A 34 -22.97 14.52 -38.16
C PRO A 34 -24.21 14.23 -37.30
N ALA A 35 -24.97 15.29 -37.04
CA ALA A 35 -26.27 15.24 -36.41
C ALA A 35 -27.29 14.55 -37.32
N LYS A 36 -27.89 13.44 -36.87
CA LYS A 36 -29.25 13.08 -37.26
C LYS A 36 -29.89 12.17 -36.21
N ARG A 37 -30.95 12.68 -35.59
CA ARG A 37 -31.96 11.94 -34.83
C ARG A 37 -32.63 10.93 -35.77
N ASP A 38 -32.79 9.67 -35.36
CA ASP A 38 -34.09 8.99 -35.24
C ASP A 38 -33.95 7.55 -34.73
N ALA A 39 -34.94 7.13 -33.94
CA ALA A 39 -35.36 5.82 -33.45
C ALA A 39 -34.48 4.56 -33.66
N ALA A 40 -34.12 3.91 -32.55
CA ALA A 40 -34.54 2.54 -32.19
C ALA A 40 -33.65 2.03 -31.05
N GLY A 41 -34.28 1.64 -29.94
CA GLY A 41 -33.59 1.29 -28.71
C GLY A 41 -32.65 0.10 -28.85
N VAL A 42 -31.46 0.23 -28.26
CA VAL A 42 -30.73 -0.86 -27.65
C VAL A 42 -30.10 -0.30 -26.38
N VAL A 43 -30.67 -0.71 -25.25
CA VAL A 43 -30.12 -0.54 -23.92
C VAL A 43 -28.82 -1.33 -23.88
N ALA A 44 -27.69 -0.65 -24.07
CA ALA A 44 -26.40 -1.21 -23.71
C ALA A 44 -26.29 -1.09 -22.19
N THR A 45 -26.69 -2.16 -21.53
CA THR A 45 -26.46 -2.43 -20.11
C THR A 45 -25.01 -2.14 -19.80
N VAL A 46 -24.73 -0.96 -19.25
CA VAL A 46 -23.46 -0.66 -18.61
C VAL A 46 -23.40 -1.63 -17.44
N ALA A 47 -22.64 -2.71 -17.58
CA ALA A 47 -22.23 -3.51 -16.46
C ALA A 47 -21.53 -2.54 -15.51
N ALA A 48 -22.20 -2.22 -14.41
CA ALA A 48 -21.61 -1.50 -13.31
C ALA A 48 -20.36 -2.28 -12.93
N VAL A 49 -19.20 -1.74 -13.32
CA VAL A 49 -17.93 -2.08 -12.68
C VAL A 49 -18.18 -1.75 -11.22
N ALA A 50 -18.45 -2.78 -10.43
CA ALA A 50 -18.27 -2.71 -9.00
C ALA A 50 -16.78 -2.44 -8.82
N SER A 51 -16.42 -1.17 -8.82
CA SER A 51 -15.28 -0.71 -8.04
C SER A 51 -15.62 -1.16 -6.64
N ALA A 52 -15.21 -2.38 -6.28
CA ALA A 52 -15.14 -2.79 -4.89
C ALA A 52 -14.22 -1.75 -4.28
N THR A 53 -14.81 -0.73 -3.67
CA THR A 53 -14.12 0.11 -2.72
C THR A 53 -13.47 -0.89 -1.79
N PRO A 54 -12.12 -1.02 -1.78
CA PRO A 54 -11.47 -1.92 -0.86
C PRO A 54 -12.03 -1.54 0.50
N GLU A 55 -12.71 -2.48 1.14
CA GLU A 55 -13.23 -2.23 2.48
C GLU A 55 -12.09 -1.65 3.29
N PRO A 56 -12.34 -0.60 4.09
CA PRO A 56 -11.30 -0.05 4.94
C PRO A 56 -10.75 -1.21 5.76
N ILE A 57 -9.51 -1.61 5.48
CA ILE A 57 -8.85 -2.69 6.21
C ILE A 57 -8.84 -2.26 7.67
N ASP A 58 -9.51 -3.06 8.50
CA ASP A 58 -9.44 -2.87 9.94
C ASP A 58 -8.03 -3.24 10.39
N LEU A 59 -7.25 -2.22 10.73
CA LEU A 59 -5.86 -2.36 11.13
C LEU A 59 -5.73 -3.12 12.45
N ALA A 60 -6.74 -3.06 13.33
CA ALA A 60 -6.74 -3.84 14.57
C ALA A 60 -6.87 -5.33 14.25
N GLN A 61 -7.81 -5.69 13.38
CA GLN A 61 -7.99 -7.06 12.90
C GLN A 61 -6.75 -7.57 12.16
N LEU A 62 -6.08 -6.71 11.36
CA LEU A 62 -4.83 -7.08 10.70
C LEU A 62 -3.72 -7.38 11.72
N ILE A 63 -3.62 -6.62 12.81
CA ILE A 63 -2.63 -6.89 13.86
C ILE A 63 -2.92 -8.22 14.55
N GLU A 64 -4.19 -8.48 14.91
CA GLU A 64 -4.61 -9.75 15.50
C GLU A 64 -4.27 -10.94 14.60
N GLN A 65 -4.65 -10.87 13.32
CA GLN A 65 -4.34 -11.89 12.33
C GLN A 65 -2.83 -12.16 12.22
N LEU A 66 -2.02 -11.10 12.16
CA LEU A 66 -0.57 -11.24 12.08
C LEU A 66 0.00 -11.90 13.35
N GLN A 67 -0.52 -11.56 14.54
CA GLN A 67 -0.10 -12.16 15.80
C GLN A 67 -0.51 -13.63 15.91
N GLU A 68 -1.72 -13.98 15.47
CA GLU A 68 -2.20 -15.37 15.40
C GLU A 68 -1.33 -16.22 14.46
N GLU A 69 -0.90 -15.65 13.34
CA GLU A 69 0.06 -16.27 12.42
C GLU A 69 1.50 -16.32 12.97
N GLY A 70 1.75 -15.73 14.15
CA GLY A 70 3.03 -15.79 14.86
C GLY A 70 3.98 -14.62 14.58
N ALA A 71 3.53 -13.58 13.87
CA ALA A 71 4.29 -12.36 13.68
C ALA A 71 4.30 -11.53 14.97
N LEU A 72 5.43 -10.89 15.28
CA LEU A 72 5.47 -9.86 16.31
C LEU A 72 5.56 -8.47 15.68
N LEU A 73 4.68 -7.58 16.12
CA LEU A 73 4.69 -6.17 15.77
C LEU A 73 4.92 -5.36 17.04
N GLN A 74 5.94 -4.52 17.03
CA GLN A 74 6.26 -3.58 18.10
C GLN A 74 6.55 -2.21 17.50
N HIS A 75 6.42 -1.15 18.30
CA HIS A 75 6.90 0.16 17.92
C HIS A 75 8.03 0.60 18.84
N SER A 76 8.94 1.39 18.29
CA SER A 76 9.97 2.10 19.05
C SER A 76 10.10 3.48 18.45
N GLU A 77 9.72 4.51 19.22
CA GLU A 77 9.64 5.89 18.74
C GLU A 77 8.84 5.98 17.43
N ASN A 78 9.53 6.22 16.30
CA ASN A 78 8.96 6.35 14.95
C ASN A 78 9.26 5.15 14.03
N ALA A 79 9.68 4.02 14.60
CA ALA A 79 9.99 2.80 13.88
C ALA A 79 8.98 1.70 14.20
N LEU A 80 8.50 1.02 13.15
CA LEU A 80 7.75 -0.22 13.27
C LEU A 80 8.75 -1.39 13.23
N LEU A 81 8.87 -2.12 14.33
CA LEU A 81 9.70 -3.31 14.46
C LEU A 81 8.83 -4.54 14.18
N ILE A 82 9.22 -5.34 13.18
CA ILE A 82 8.46 -6.49 12.72
C ILE A 82 9.35 -7.72 12.79
N ARG A 83 8.89 -8.76 13.49
CA ARG A 83 9.43 -10.11 13.41
C ARG A 83 8.39 -10.99 12.69
N PRO A 84 8.43 -11.09 11.36
CA PRO A 84 7.46 -11.87 10.62
C PRO A 84 7.64 -13.36 10.90
N ALA A 85 6.55 -14.13 10.89
CA ALA A 85 6.59 -15.59 10.90
C ALA A 85 7.03 -16.13 9.54
N HIS A 86 6.65 -15.45 8.45
CA HIS A 86 7.10 -15.74 7.10
C HIS A 86 7.18 -14.47 6.23
N TRP A 87 8.02 -14.51 5.20
CA TRP A 87 8.32 -13.34 4.36
C TRP A 87 7.10 -12.73 3.66
N GLY A 88 6.10 -13.54 3.31
CA GLY A 88 4.87 -13.06 2.67
C GLY A 88 4.06 -12.06 3.52
N GLN A 89 4.24 -12.02 4.85
CA GLN A 89 3.56 -11.03 5.69
C GLN A 89 4.03 -9.59 5.42
N LEU A 90 5.26 -9.43 4.90
CA LEU A 90 5.76 -8.09 4.56
C LEU A 90 5.01 -7.47 3.38
N ASP A 91 4.45 -8.28 2.48
CA ASP A 91 3.64 -7.78 1.37
C ASP A 91 2.32 -7.19 1.87
N THR A 92 1.76 -7.75 2.95
CA THR A 92 0.57 -7.24 3.63
C THR A 92 0.89 -6.03 4.50
N ILE A 93 2.02 -6.04 5.22
CA ILE A 93 2.40 -4.93 6.12
C ILE A 93 2.89 -3.71 5.34
N GLY A 94 3.58 -3.92 4.21
CA GLY A 94 4.24 -2.88 3.41
C GLY A 94 3.34 -1.72 2.98
N PRO A 95 2.10 -1.93 2.52
CA PRO A 95 1.18 -0.84 2.19
C PRO A 95 0.66 -0.09 3.44
N HIS A 96 0.60 -0.75 4.60
CA HIS A 96 -0.09 -0.27 5.79
C HIS A 96 0.83 0.14 6.95
N TRP A 97 2.16 0.03 6.81
CA TRP A 97 3.10 0.21 7.92
C TRP A 97 2.97 1.53 8.68
N LYS A 98 2.70 2.65 7.98
CA LYS A 98 2.52 3.96 8.64
C LYS A 98 1.27 4.00 9.51
N ALA A 99 0.20 3.37 9.02
CA ALA A 99 -1.07 3.35 9.71
C ALA A 99 -1.00 2.40 10.93
N LEU A 100 -0.32 1.26 10.77
CA LEU A 100 0.01 0.34 11.86
C LEU A 100 0.85 1.02 12.94
N LEU A 101 1.91 1.74 12.57
CA LEU A 101 2.74 2.49 13.52
C LEU A 101 1.92 3.50 14.33
N ARG A 102 1.05 4.27 13.67
CA ARG A 102 0.21 5.26 14.34
C ARG A 102 -0.79 4.62 15.31
N LEU A 103 -1.38 3.50 14.92
CA LEU A 103 -2.31 2.76 15.77
C LEU A 103 -1.60 2.23 17.03
N LEU A 104 -0.43 1.62 16.86
CA LEU A 104 0.37 1.13 17.98
C LEU A 104 0.80 2.25 18.93
N GLN A 105 1.23 3.40 18.40
CA GLN A 105 1.55 4.58 19.20
C GLN A 105 0.34 5.10 19.99
N THR A 106 -0.85 5.07 19.39
CA THR A 106 -2.08 5.55 20.04
C THR A 106 -2.50 4.64 21.20
N ASN A 107 -2.29 3.32 21.05
CA ASN A 107 -2.57 2.36 22.11
C ASN A 107 -1.65 2.54 23.33
N ASP A 108 -0.35 2.79 23.12
CA ASP A 108 0.64 2.99 24.20
C ASP A 108 0.35 4.27 25.03
N GLN A 109 -0.10 5.33 24.37
CA GLN A 109 -0.51 6.59 25.03
C GLN A 109 -1.76 6.44 25.91
N GLY A 110 -2.55 5.37 25.74
CA GLY A 110 -3.71 5.08 26.58
C GLY A 110 -3.34 4.46 27.93
N GLU A 111 -2.21 3.76 28.02
CA GLU A 111 -1.81 2.96 29.19
C GLU A 111 -0.97 3.76 30.22
N ASP A 112 -0.30 4.84 29.78
CA ASP A 112 0.57 5.69 30.64
C ASP A 112 -0.21 6.70 31.53
N ASN A 113 -1.54 6.75 31.45
CA ASN A 113 -2.34 7.69 32.25
C ASN A 113 -2.56 7.29 33.72
N GLY A 114 -1.83 6.31 34.26
CA GLY A 114 -2.15 5.69 35.56
C GLY A 114 -1.01 5.47 36.57
N ALA A 115 0.26 5.71 36.24
CA ALA A 115 1.39 5.33 37.12
C ALA A 115 2.18 6.50 37.70
N GLY A 116 1.63 7.72 37.66
CA GLY A 116 2.33 8.96 38.03
C GLY A 116 1.73 9.70 39.24
N ARG A 117 1.47 9.04 40.37
CA ARG A 117 1.33 9.76 41.66
C ARG A 117 1.86 8.93 42.83
N SER A 118 3.13 9.12 43.14
CA SER A 118 3.67 8.91 44.47
C SER A 118 4.71 10.00 44.74
N ALA A 119 4.26 11.04 45.44
CA ALA A 119 5.04 11.98 46.23
C ALA A 119 4.12 12.54 47.31
#